data_AF-A0A0M3JNN3-F1
#
_entry.id   AF-A0A0M3JNN3-F1
#
_cell.length_a   1.000
_cell.length_b   1.000
_cell.length_c   1.000
_cell.angle_alpha   90.00
_cell.angle_beta   90.00
_cell.angle_gamma   90.00
#
_symmetry.space_group_name_H-M   'P 1'
#
loop_
_entity.id
_entity.type
_entity.pdbx_description
1 polymer ?
#
loop_
_entity_poly.entity_id
_entity_poly.type
_entity_poly.pdbx_seq_one_letter_code
_entity_poly.pdbx_strand_id
1 'polypeptide(L)'
;MDELRGMNFIKMVQKILLPMDLFLQWLQVLGLVSSSQTCVCGGEMVTENKGTLTGKRWACRHNWCRKKRGFLVGSFFENTSLTPQEVFQLSYYWCRNTHTISEIQFDMRREDGSTLRTRTTVDWNNFFRDIRVEYFIQNPVCRESYDSR
;
A
#
# COMPACT_ATOMS: atom_id res chain seq x y z
N MET A 1 10.08 1.83 10.64
CA MET A 1 10.43 1.96 9.20
C MET A 1 11.69 1.18 8.82
N ASP A 2 12.56 0.79 9.75
CA ASP A 2 13.80 0.03 9.43
C ASP A 2 13.54 -1.36 8.83
N GLU A 3 12.40 -1.99 9.10
CA GLU A 3 12.00 -3.27 8.50
C GLU A 3 11.98 -3.20 6.96
N LEU A 4 11.52 -2.09 6.39
CA LEU A 4 11.47 -1.91 4.94
C LEU A 4 12.86 -1.67 4.33
N ARG A 5 13.81 -1.06 5.06
CA ARG A 5 15.19 -0.85 4.57
C ARG A 5 15.92 -2.18 4.34
N GLY A 6 15.65 -3.18 5.19
CA GLY A 6 16.23 -4.52 5.09
C GLY A 6 15.42 -5.49 4.21
N MET A 7 14.46 -4.99 3.43
CA MET A 7 13.57 -5.81 2.60
C MET A 7 14.31 -6.36 1.37
N ASN A 8 14.39 -7.68 1.26
CA ASN A 8 14.91 -8.39 0.09
C ASN A 8 13.80 -9.21 -0.57
N PHE A 9 14.11 -9.88 -1.68
CA PHE A 9 13.12 -10.63 -2.46
C PHE A 9 12.45 -11.73 -1.63
N ILE A 10 13.23 -12.52 -0.87
CA ILE A 10 12.71 -13.61 -0.03
C ILE A 10 11.72 -13.05 1.01
N LYS A 11 12.09 -11.96 1.71
CA LYS A 11 11.23 -11.33 2.70
C LYS A 11 9.96 -10.74 2.07
N MET A 12 10.08 -10.15 0.88
CA MET A 12 8.93 -9.64 0.13
C MET A 12 7.94 -10.78 -0.18
N VAL A 13 8.43 -11.88 -0.75
CA VAL A 13 7.62 -13.08 -1.05
C VAL A 13 6.96 -13.62 0.22
N GLN A 14 7.70 -13.76 1.33
CA GLN A 14 7.15 -14.20 2.60
C GLN A 14 6.00 -13.31 3.10
N LYS A 15 6.09 -11.99 2.91
CA LYS A 15 5.03 -11.05 3.31
C LYS A 15 3.80 -11.16 2.41
N ILE A 16 3.97 -11.20 1.10
CA ILE A 16 2.82 -11.29 0.18
C ILE A 16 2.10 -12.64 0.24
N LEU A 17 2.75 -13.70 0.72
CA LEU A 17 2.11 -15.00 0.94
C LEU A 17 1.37 -15.11 2.29
N LEU A 18 1.45 -14.10 3.15
CA LEU A 18 0.66 -14.10 4.38
C LEU A 18 -0.84 -14.10 4.08
N PRO A 19 -1.67 -14.75 4.93
CA PRO A 19 -3.11 -14.51 4.92
C PRO A 19 -3.42 -13.02 4.97
N MET A 20 -4.39 -12.58 4.17
CA MET A 20 -4.70 -11.16 3.95
C MET A 20 -4.87 -10.38 5.28
N ASP A 21 -5.52 -10.97 6.29
CA ASP A 21 -5.69 -10.31 7.58
C ASP A 21 -4.37 -10.05 8.33
N LEU A 22 -3.43 -10.99 8.29
CA LEU A 22 -2.10 -10.83 8.89
C LEU A 22 -1.26 -9.82 8.10
N PHE A 23 -1.37 -9.83 6.76
CA PHE A 23 -0.73 -8.85 5.90
C PHE A 23 -1.22 -7.42 6.19
N LEU A 24 -2.53 -7.24 6.32
CA LEU A 24 -3.13 -5.93 6.66
C LEU A 24 -2.72 -5.46 8.05
N GLN A 25 -2.68 -6.35 9.05
CA GLN A 25 -2.18 -6.00 10.39
C GLN A 25 -0.72 -5.52 10.34
N TRP A 26 0.12 -6.20 9.56
CA TRP A 26 1.48 -5.77 9.33
C TRP A 26 1.55 -4.39 8.65
N LEU A 27 0.72 -4.13 7.64
CA LEU A 27 0.62 -2.80 7.02
C LEU A 27 0.13 -1.73 8.00
N GLN A 28 -0.73 -2.07 8.97
CA GLN A 28 -1.15 -1.14 10.04
C GLN A 28 0.01 -0.79 10.97
N VAL A 29 0.86 -1.77 11.33
CA VAL A 29 2.09 -1.52 12.11
C VAL A 29 3.05 -0.60 11.37
N LEU A 30 3.12 -0.71 10.04
CA LEU A 30 3.90 0.20 9.19
C LEU A 30 3.26 1.57 8.98
N GLY A 31 2.00 1.78 9.41
CA GLY A 31 1.26 3.01 9.16
C GLY A 31 0.76 3.19 7.71
N LEU A 32 0.83 2.14 6.89
CA LEU A 32 0.36 2.17 5.50
C LEU A 32 -1.15 1.94 5.37
N VAL A 33 -1.74 1.31 6.39
CA VAL A 33 -3.19 1.16 6.58
C VAL A 33 -3.55 1.73 7.94
N SER A 34 -4.70 2.40 8.05
CA SER A 34 -5.12 2.99 9.31
C SER A 34 -5.35 1.90 10.36
N SER A 35 -4.80 2.08 11.56
CA SER A 35 -5.04 1.23 12.73
C SER A 35 -6.30 1.63 13.51
N SER A 36 -6.76 2.86 13.34
CA SER A 36 -7.98 3.41 13.92
C SER A 36 -8.68 4.35 12.94
N GLN A 37 -9.99 4.54 13.13
CA GLN A 37 -10.80 5.43 12.29
C GLN A 37 -11.85 6.15 13.14
N THR A 38 -12.11 7.40 12.78
CA THR A 38 -13.14 8.24 13.41
C THR A 38 -14.29 8.47 12.44
N CYS A 39 -15.52 8.26 12.91
CA CYS A 39 -16.71 8.49 12.12
C CYS A 39 -16.96 10.00 11.96
N VAL A 40 -17.70 10.39 10.92
CA VAL A 40 -18.18 11.79 10.78
C VAL A 40 -19.03 12.28 11.95
N CYS A 41 -19.61 11.39 12.76
CA CYS A 41 -20.33 11.77 13.97
C CYS A 41 -19.42 11.99 15.19
N GLY A 42 -18.10 11.93 15.02
CA GLY A 42 -17.10 12.01 16.10
C GLY A 42 -16.88 10.70 16.87
N GLY A 43 -17.68 9.66 16.59
CA GLY A 43 -17.57 8.37 17.29
C GLY A 43 -16.45 7.49 16.73
N GLU A 44 -15.80 6.72 17.61
CA GLU A 44 -14.82 5.71 17.21
C GLU A 44 -15.46 4.63 16.33
N MET A 45 -14.67 4.10 15.39
CA MET A 45 -15.06 2.98 14.52
C MET A 45 -14.35 1.69 14.91
N VAL A 46 -15.06 0.57 14.81
CA VAL A 46 -14.53 -0.80 14.97
C VAL A 46 -14.45 -1.49 13.63
N THR A 47 -13.55 -2.46 13.51
CA THR A 47 -13.47 -3.30 12.30
C THR A 47 -14.51 -4.41 12.38
N GLU A 48 -15.37 -4.49 11.36
CA GLU A 48 -16.19 -5.67 11.06
C GLU A 48 -15.47 -6.50 10.00
N ASN A 49 -15.36 -7.81 10.19
CA ASN A 49 -14.78 -8.73 9.21
C ASN A 49 -15.81 -9.78 8.78
N LYS A 50 -16.01 -9.92 7.47
CA LYS A 50 -16.88 -10.95 6.86
C LYS A 50 -16.09 -12.01 6.10
N GLY A 51 -14.83 -12.23 6.46
CA GLY A 51 -13.95 -13.26 5.89
C GLY A 51 -13.29 -12.87 4.56
N THR A 52 -13.53 -11.68 4.03
CA THR A 52 -12.91 -11.17 2.80
C THR A 52 -12.49 -9.71 2.98
N LEU A 53 -11.48 -9.24 2.24
CA LEU A 53 -11.04 -7.84 2.27
C LEU A 53 -12.18 -6.87 1.91
N THR A 54 -12.96 -7.19 0.87
CA THR A 54 -14.13 -6.39 0.45
C THR A 54 -15.27 -6.44 1.49
N GLY A 55 -15.33 -7.52 2.26
CA GLY A 55 -16.20 -7.69 3.42
C GLY A 55 -15.70 -7.00 4.69
N LYS A 56 -14.42 -6.59 4.74
CA LYS A 56 -13.81 -5.91 5.88
C LYS A 56 -14.13 -4.42 5.83
N ARG A 57 -14.68 -3.88 6.92
CA ARG A 57 -15.18 -2.49 6.98
C ARG A 57 -14.96 -1.87 8.34
N TRP A 58 -14.82 -0.56 8.37
CA TRP A 58 -14.97 0.22 9.59
C TRP A 58 -16.46 0.48 9.83
N ALA A 59 -16.94 0.24 11.05
CA ALA A 59 -18.31 0.52 11.47
C ALA A 59 -18.30 1.40 12.73
N CYS A 60 -19.12 2.46 12.73
CA CYS A 60 -19.24 3.32 13.91
C CYS A 60 -19.80 2.54 15.11
N ARG A 61 -19.19 2.70 16.29
CA ARG A 61 -19.68 2.09 17.55
C ARG A 61 -21.05 2.60 17.98
N HIS A 62 -21.42 3.82 17.57
CA HIS A 62 -22.68 4.42 17.97
C HIS A 62 -23.84 3.76 17.23
N ASN A 63 -24.70 3.08 17.98
CA ASN A 63 -25.89 2.38 17.47
C ASN A 63 -26.85 3.26 16.68
N TRP A 64 -26.87 4.58 16.92
CA TRP A 64 -27.69 5.54 16.20
C TRP A 64 -27.08 5.99 14.87
N CYS A 65 -25.75 5.95 14.72
CA CYS A 65 -25.06 6.41 13.52
C CYS A 65 -24.99 5.29 12.46
N ARG A 66 -24.57 4.08 12.87
CA ARG A 66 -24.43 2.87 12.03
C ARG A 66 -23.65 3.05 10.71
N LYS A 67 -22.96 4.18 10.52
CA LYS A 67 -22.18 4.44 9.31
C LYS A 67 -21.03 3.46 9.18
N LYS A 68 -20.79 3.03 7.94
CA LYS A 68 -19.71 2.11 7.57
C LYS A 68 -18.83 2.72 6.50
N ARG A 69 -17.55 2.33 6.49
CA ARG A 69 -16.57 2.73 5.47
C ARG A 69 -15.72 1.53 5.07
N GLY A 70 -15.16 1.57 3.86
CA GLY A 70 -14.20 0.54 3.42
C GLY A 70 -12.99 0.51 4.34
N PHE A 71 -12.41 -0.68 4.53
CA PHE A 71 -11.29 -0.85 5.47
C PHE A 71 -10.03 -0.04 5.10
N LEU A 72 -9.80 0.18 3.81
CA LEU A 72 -8.64 0.89 3.27
C LEU A 72 -8.86 2.40 3.08
N VAL A 73 -9.98 2.95 3.56
CA VAL A 73 -10.28 4.38 3.45
C VAL A 73 -9.22 5.21 4.19
N GLY A 74 -8.78 6.33 3.61
CA GLY A 74 -7.76 7.20 4.19
C GLY A 74 -6.38 6.55 4.28
N SER A 75 -6.12 5.50 3.48
CA SER A 75 -4.84 4.80 3.46
C SER A 75 -4.17 4.89 2.09
N PHE A 76 -2.92 4.42 2.02
CA PHE A 76 -2.18 4.32 0.76
C PHE A 76 -2.90 3.47 -0.31
N PHE A 77 -3.75 2.54 0.14
CA PHE A 77 -4.46 1.59 -0.71
C PHE A 77 -5.92 2.00 -0.93
N GLU A 78 -6.28 3.26 -0.70
CA GLU A 78 -7.62 3.73 -1.00
C GLU A 78 -7.88 3.76 -2.51
N ASN A 79 -9.07 3.35 -2.95
CA ASN A 79 -9.54 3.40 -4.33
C ASN A 79 -8.70 2.60 -5.37
N THR A 80 -7.73 1.80 -4.96
CA THR A 80 -7.03 0.90 -5.87
C THR A 80 -7.90 -0.29 -6.29
N SER A 81 -7.80 -0.68 -7.56
CA SER A 81 -8.35 -1.94 -8.07
C SER A 81 -7.46 -3.14 -7.81
N LEU A 82 -6.21 -2.91 -7.37
CA LEU A 82 -5.26 -3.95 -7.00
C LEU A 82 -5.37 -4.26 -5.50
N THR A 83 -5.09 -5.50 -5.15
CA THR A 83 -4.96 -5.91 -3.76
C THR A 83 -3.76 -5.20 -3.11
N PRO A 84 -3.78 -5.01 -1.77
CA PRO A 84 -2.63 -4.45 -1.06
C PRO A 84 -1.33 -5.25 -1.28
N GLN A 85 -1.42 -6.57 -1.46
CA GLN A 85 -0.27 -7.44 -1.76
C GLN A 85 0.32 -7.12 -3.13
N GLU A 86 -0.51 -6.97 -4.16
CA GLU A 86 -0.06 -6.58 -5.50
C GLU A 86 0.59 -5.19 -5.50
N VAL A 87 -0.04 -4.20 -4.86
CA VAL A 87 0.53 -2.84 -4.76
C VAL A 87 1.86 -2.87 -4.02
N PHE A 88 1.98 -3.66 -2.95
CA PHE A 88 3.22 -3.82 -2.22
C PHE A 88 4.32 -4.45 -3.07
N GLN A 89 4.01 -5.52 -3.81
CA GLN A 89 4.96 -6.17 -4.72
C GLN A 89 5.41 -5.24 -5.86
N LEU A 90 4.48 -4.48 -6.46
CA LEU A 90 4.80 -3.45 -7.44
C LEU A 90 5.76 -2.39 -6.87
N SER A 91 5.49 -1.91 -5.64
CA SER A 91 6.35 -0.93 -4.99
C SER A 91 7.76 -1.47 -4.75
N TYR A 92 7.89 -2.77 -4.44
CA TYR A 92 9.19 -3.43 -4.29
C TYR A 92 9.97 -3.44 -5.61
N TYR A 93 9.33 -3.85 -6.71
CA TYR A 93 9.97 -3.86 -8.03
C TYR A 93 10.38 -2.45 -8.48
N TRP A 94 9.52 -1.45 -8.26
CA TRP A 94 9.82 -0.06 -8.58
C TRP A 94 11.02 0.47 -7.79
N CYS A 95 11.06 0.23 -6.48
CA CYS A 95 12.18 0.66 -5.63
C CYS A 95 13.52 0.01 -6.04
N ARG A 96 13.48 -1.22 -6.54
CA ARG A 96 14.67 -1.94 -7.01
C ARG A 96 15.07 -1.56 -8.43
N ASN A 97 14.12 -1.11 -9.25
CA ASN A 97 14.33 -0.75 -10.66
C ASN A 97 15.06 -1.84 -11.45
N THR A 98 14.75 -3.11 -11.16
CA THR A 98 15.43 -4.28 -11.75
C THR A 98 14.58 -5.05 -12.76
N HIS A 99 13.30 -4.72 -12.92
CA HIS A 99 12.38 -5.48 -13.76
C HIS A 99 11.76 -4.58 -14.83
N THR A 100 11.69 -5.10 -16.05
CA THR A 100 10.85 -4.59 -17.13
C THR A 100 9.38 -4.82 -16.81
N ILE A 101 8.49 -4.12 -17.52
CA ILE A 101 7.04 -4.33 -17.35
C ILE A 101 6.64 -5.78 -17.67
N SER A 102 7.26 -6.39 -18.68
CA SER A 102 6.98 -7.78 -19.06
C SER A 102 7.36 -8.78 -17.97
N GLU A 103 8.50 -8.57 -17.30
CA GLU A 103 8.92 -9.39 -16.16
C GLU A 103 7.99 -9.21 -14.96
N ILE A 104 7.59 -7.97 -14.66
CA ILE A 104 6.59 -7.70 -13.61
C ILE A 104 5.27 -8.43 -13.92
N GLN A 105 4.79 -8.37 -15.16
CA GLN A 105 3.56 -9.05 -15.56
C GLN A 105 3.66 -10.58 -15.47
N PHE A 106 4.84 -11.13 -15.76
CA PHE A 106 5.11 -12.55 -15.63
C PHE A 106 5.10 -12.98 -14.16
N ASP A 107 5.86 -12.29 -13.31
CA ASP A 107 5.99 -12.60 -11.88
C ASP A 107 4.68 -12.39 -11.11
N MET A 108 3.86 -11.43 -11.52
CA MET A 108 2.59 -11.06 -10.88
C MET A 108 1.38 -11.68 -11.58
N ARG A 109 1.57 -12.81 -12.27
CA ARG A 109 0.47 -13.56 -12.86
C ARG A 109 -0.42 -14.14 -11.76
N ARG A 110 -1.72 -13.93 -11.89
CA ARG A 110 -2.75 -14.43 -10.97
C ARG A 110 -3.04 -15.90 -11.23
N GLU A 111 -3.70 -16.56 -10.27
CA GLU A 111 -4.07 -17.98 -10.37
C GLU A 111 -4.98 -18.27 -11.57
N ASP A 112 -5.82 -17.31 -11.97
CA ASP A 112 -6.67 -17.40 -13.16
C ASP A 112 -5.90 -17.18 -14.49
N GLY A 113 -4.58 -17.04 -14.42
CA GLY A 113 -3.69 -16.81 -15.56
C GLY A 113 -3.67 -15.36 -16.04
N SER A 114 -4.50 -14.48 -15.49
CA SER A 114 -4.51 -13.06 -15.85
C SER A 114 -3.28 -12.33 -15.27
N THR A 115 -2.89 -11.24 -15.93
CA THR A 115 -1.75 -10.40 -15.52
C THR A 115 -2.19 -8.95 -15.40
N LEU A 116 -1.37 -8.16 -14.72
CA LEU A 116 -1.57 -6.71 -14.67
C LEU A 116 -1.53 -6.12 -16.08
N ARG A 117 -2.46 -5.23 -16.41
CA ARG A 117 -2.41 -4.51 -17.69
C ARG A 117 -1.18 -3.59 -17.69
N THR A 118 -0.50 -3.49 -18.83
CA THR A 118 0.66 -2.60 -19.00
C THR A 118 0.38 -1.19 -18.52
N ARG A 119 -0.80 -0.65 -18.86
CA ARG A 119 -1.26 0.66 -18.40
C ARG A 119 -1.31 0.75 -16.88
N THR A 120 -1.83 -0.26 -16.19
CA THR A 120 -1.89 -0.29 -14.72
C THR A 120 -0.49 -0.21 -14.11
N THR A 121 0.48 -0.96 -14.64
CA THR A 121 1.87 -0.90 -14.17
C THR A 121 2.50 0.48 -14.39
N VAL A 122 2.25 1.10 -15.55
CA VAL A 122 2.73 2.46 -15.85
C VAL A 122 2.10 3.50 -14.91
N ASP A 123 0.80 3.41 -14.68
CA ASP A 123 0.08 4.34 -13.78
C ASP A 123 0.65 4.27 -12.36
N TRP A 124 0.92 3.07 -11.84
CA TRP A 124 1.58 2.88 -10.55
C TRP A 124 3.02 3.39 -10.51
N ASN A 125 3.81 3.17 -11.57
CA ASN A 125 5.18 3.70 -11.65
C ASN A 125 5.19 5.23 -11.63
N ASN A 126 4.23 5.87 -12.31
CA ASN A 126 4.06 7.31 -12.27
C ASN A 126 3.67 7.78 -10.86
N PHE A 127 2.69 7.12 -10.22
CA PHE A 127 2.28 7.42 -8.86
C PHE A 127 3.45 7.34 -7.85
N PHE A 128 4.27 6.30 -7.91
CA PHE A 128 5.46 6.18 -7.05
C PHE A 128 6.50 7.27 -7.32
N ARG A 129 6.68 7.65 -8.60
CA ARG A 129 7.56 8.78 -8.95
C ARG A 129 7.05 10.08 -8.35
N ASP A 130 5.75 10.34 -8.44
CA ASP A 130 5.14 11.57 -7.94
C ASP A 130 5.27 11.66 -6.41
N ILE A 131 5.06 10.55 -5.68
CA ILE A 131 5.33 10.47 -4.23
C ILE A 131 6.79 10.81 -3.91
N ARG A 132 7.74 10.25 -4.67
CA ARG A 132 9.16 10.51 -4.46
C ARG A 132 9.52 11.97 -4.72
N VAL A 133 8.96 12.58 -5.77
CA VAL A 133 9.17 14.00 -6.08
C VAL A 133 8.61 14.87 -4.96
N GLU A 134 7.38 14.63 -4.52
CA GLU A 134 6.75 15.37 -3.43
C GLU A 134 7.58 15.29 -2.13
N TYR A 135 8.10 14.11 -1.81
CA TYR A 135 8.99 13.95 -0.65
C TYR A 135 10.21 14.87 -0.73
N PHE A 136 10.89 14.97 -1.88
CA PHE A 136 12.05 15.86 -2.04
C PHE A 136 11.69 17.34 -2.04
N ILE A 137 10.49 17.71 -2.51
CA ILE A 137 9.99 19.08 -2.40
C ILE A 137 9.78 19.46 -0.92
N GLN A 138 9.19 18.56 -0.14
CA GLN A 138 8.93 18.76 1.29
C GLN A 138 10.18 18.60 2.16
N ASN A 139 11.22 17.91 1.67
CA ASN A 139 12.47 17.64 2.37
C ASN A 139 13.65 18.05 1.48
N PRO A 140 13.88 19.36 1.26
CA PRO A 140 14.94 19.84 0.39
C PRO A 140 16.30 19.36 0.89
N VAL A 141 17.06 18.70 0.01
CA VAL A 141 18.43 18.33 0.33
C VAL A 141 19.30 19.57 0.18
N CYS A 142 19.80 20.10 1.29
CA CYS A 142 20.76 21.20 1.25
C CYS A 142 22.03 20.67 0.56
N ARG A 143 22.28 21.07 -0.69
CA ARG A 143 23.58 20.81 -1.32
C ARG A 143 24.57 21.73 -0.62
N GLU A 144 25.43 21.16 0.22
CA GLU A 144 26.65 21.86 0.62
C GLU A 144 27.35 22.27 -0.68
N SER A 145 27.46 23.58 -0.88
CA SER A 145 28.23 24.17 -1.95
C SER A 145 29.65 23.64 -1.82
N TYR A 146 30.10 22.86 -2.81
CA TYR A 146 31.52 22.64 -3.04
C TYR A 146 32.13 23.99 -3.40
N ASP A 147 32.50 24.74 -2.37
CA ASP A 147 33.27 25.95 -2.48
C ASP A 147 34.66 25.52 -2.94
N SER A 148 34.96 25.88 -4.19
CA SER A 148 36.16 25.46 -4.90
C SER A 148 37.36 26.19 -4.30
N ARG A 149 38.32 25.44 -3.74
CA ARG A 149 39.66 25.93 -3.44
C ARG A 149 40.67 25.26 -4.35
#